data_AF-A0A2R6NLY0-F1
#
_entry.id   AF-A0A2R6NLY0-F1
#
_cell.length_a   1.000
_cell.length_b   1.000
_cell.length_c   1.000
_cell.angle_alpha   90.00
_cell.angle_beta   90.00
_cell.angle_gamma   90.00
#
_symmetry.space_group_name_H-M   'P 1'
#
loop_
_entity.id
_entity.type
_entity.pdbx_description
1 polymer ?
#
loop_
_entity_poly.entity_id
_entity_poly.type
_entity_poly.pdbx_seq_one_letter_code
_entity_poly.pdbx_strand_id
1 'polypeptide(L)'
;MHHEISSGTLSAPSWRLIRNAKLAARIYAPLGTEMSLGDYVRVVISFQEAFKLAEAPHIESSSDGEANLSDSGEALDARIISLGSSLKHYQDELVRWGVKDDRIRRPLRRRVIIYRMSVRLLWSIFLFSISFPGLFLWLPVFITTFIAVREFKRTGPIWDTWDEIAQYKLVYGLISGICVWAGAVLLTFPIAPISAVAVPIIMWTSLRWLEDAVSAFRAFAALARLLWMGRARMLKLQVERSDLHGGVMDLAINTIGLPADPEKFFAETGRKEKGRVRGKWASSAKYFSLRRRRKRDWNETLRLYDKVDYPDDPY
;
A
#
# COMPACT_ATOMS: atom_id res chain seq x y z
N MET A 1 -14.67 15.01 -22.93
CA MET A 1 -13.51 15.54 -22.16
C MET A 1 -13.65 15.40 -20.64
N HIS A 2 -14.50 16.15 -19.91
CA HIS A 2 -14.61 15.99 -18.45
C HIS A 2 -15.03 14.58 -18.01
N HIS A 3 -15.98 13.97 -18.72
CA HIS A 3 -16.43 12.59 -18.47
C HIS A 3 -15.34 11.53 -18.77
N GLU A 4 -14.48 11.78 -19.77
CA GLU A 4 -13.37 10.87 -20.10
C GLU A 4 -12.27 10.96 -19.05
N ILE A 5 -11.96 12.18 -18.58
CA ILE A 5 -10.98 12.40 -17.50
C ILE A 5 -11.53 11.85 -16.17
N SER A 6 -12.81 12.03 -15.86
CA SER A 6 -13.44 11.49 -14.64
C SER A 6 -13.53 9.96 -14.66
N SER A 7 -13.82 9.34 -15.82
CA SER A 7 -13.93 7.88 -15.95
C SER A 7 -12.62 7.13 -15.63
N GLY A 8 -11.47 7.80 -15.73
CA GLY A 8 -10.16 7.25 -15.43
C GLY A 8 -9.57 7.71 -14.09
N THR A 9 -10.25 8.57 -13.33
CA THR A 9 -9.70 9.19 -12.12
C THR A 9 -10.55 8.90 -10.88
N LEU A 10 -9.86 8.63 -9.77
CA LEU A 10 -10.50 8.49 -8.45
C LEU A 10 -10.86 9.88 -7.93
N SER A 11 -12.03 10.39 -8.28
CA SER A 11 -12.56 11.65 -7.77
C SER A 11 -13.58 11.37 -6.66
N ALA A 12 -13.39 11.76 -5.40
CA ALA A 12 -14.44 11.58 -4.38
C ALA A 12 -14.62 12.88 -3.58
N PRO A 13 -15.84 13.16 -3.09
CA PRO A 13 -16.09 14.32 -2.25
C PRO A 13 -15.46 14.19 -0.86
N SER A 14 -15.15 12.96 -0.42
CA SER A 14 -14.55 12.68 0.88
C SER A 14 -13.48 11.61 0.81
N TRP A 15 -12.52 11.66 1.74
CA TRP A 15 -11.51 10.63 1.88
C TRP A 15 -12.09 9.32 2.41
N ARG A 16 -13.15 9.41 3.21
CA ARG A 16 -13.90 8.26 3.73
C ARG A 16 -14.44 7.40 2.59
N LEU A 17 -15.05 8.00 1.57
CA LEU A 17 -15.60 7.26 0.43
C LEU A 17 -14.53 6.50 -0.35
N ILE A 18 -13.38 7.13 -0.61
CA ILE A 18 -12.23 6.46 -1.27
C ILE A 18 -11.75 5.28 -0.43
N ARG A 19 -11.65 5.47 0.88
CA ARG A 19 -11.20 4.43 1.81
C ARG A 19 -12.16 3.23 1.80
N ASN A 20 -13.46 3.50 1.87
CA ASN A 20 -14.52 2.48 1.83
C ASN A 20 -14.53 1.73 0.49
N ALA A 21 -14.48 2.45 -0.64
CA ALA A 21 -14.43 1.85 -1.97
C ALA A 21 -13.19 0.96 -2.17
N LYS A 22 -12.02 1.40 -1.69
CA LYS A 22 -10.79 0.58 -1.74
C LYS A 22 -10.90 -0.68 -0.89
N LEU A 23 -11.55 -0.61 0.27
CA LEU A 23 -11.78 -1.79 1.11
C LEU A 23 -12.80 -2.74 0.47
N ALA A 24 -13.92 -2.23 -0.03
CA ALA A 24 -14.94 -3.01 -0.74
C ALA A 24 -14.32 -3.76 -1.93
N ALA A 25 -13.54 -3.06 -2.77
CA ALA A 25 -12.83 -3.68 -3.89
C ALA A 25 -11.87 -4.79 -3.46
N ARG A 26 -11.19 -4.64 -2.31
CA ARG A 26 -10.29 -5.68 -1.77
C ARG A 26 -11.04 -6.87 -1.19
N ILE A 27 -12.20 -6.66 -0.57
CA ILE A 27 -13.06 -7.72 -0.05
C ILE A 27 -13.67 -8.51 -1.21
N TYR A 28 -14.13 -7.81 -2.25
CA TYR A 28 -14.71 -8.35 -3.47
C TYR A 28 -13.70 -9.13 -4.32
N ALA A 29 -12.55 -8.54 -4.66
CA ALA A 29 -11.50 -9.14 -5.47
C ALA A 29 -10.14 -9.20 -4.73
N PRO A 30 -9.97 -10.10 -3.75
CA PRO A 30 -8.76 -10.24 -2.92
C PRO A 30 -7.58 -10.91 -3.65
N LEU A 31 -7.25 -10.43 -4.85
CA LEU A 31 -6.21 -10.95 -5.74
C LEU A 31 -4.86 -10.24 -5.60
N GLY A 32 -4.83 -9.08 -4.92
CA GLY A 32 -3.61 -8.29 -4.72
C GLY A 32 -2.92 -7.98 -6.05
N THR A 33 -1.69 -8.48 -6.23
CA THR A 33 -0.92 -8.26 -7.48
C THR A 33 -1.27 -9.21 -8.62
N GLU A 34 -2.26 -10.08 -8.48
CA GLU A 34 -2.73 -10.96 -9.56
C GLU A 34 -3.74 -10.26 -10.49
N MET A 35 -4.48 -9.27 -9.98
CA MET A 35 -5.37 -8.39 -10.73
C MET A 35 -4.59 -7.24 -11.36
N SER A 36 -4.87 -6.86 -12.62
CA SER A 36 -4.21 -5.70 -13.25
C SER A 36 -4.47 -4.42 -12.44
N LEU A 37 -3.53 -3.46 -12.53
CA LEU A 37 -3.73 -2.18 -11.85
C LEU A 37 -4.95 -1.45 -12.44
N GLY A 38 -5.15 -1.52 -13.76
CA GLY A 38 -6.29 -0.92 -14.44
C GLY A 38 -7.62 -1.49 -13.96
N ASP A 39 -7.74 -2.82 -13.89
CA ASP A 39 -8.97 -3.48 -13.42
C ASP A 39 -9.22 -3.17 -11.94
N TYR A 40 -8.17 -3.18 -11.11
CA TYR A 40 -8.29 -2.80 -9.70
C TYR A 40 -8.86 -1.39 -9.55
N VAL A 41 -8.32 -0.42 -10.31
CA VAL A 41 -8.80 0.97 -10.28
C VAL A 41 -10.26 1.05 -10.75
N ARG A 42 -10.64 0.35 -11.83
CA ARG A 42 -12.03 0.34 -12.31
C ARG A 42 -13.00 -0.19 -11.27
N VAL A 43 -12.67 -1.30 -10.61
CA VAL A 43 -13.51 -1.84 -9.53
C VAL A 43 -13.64 -0.85 -8.37
N VAL A 44 -12.55 -0.18 -7.98
CA VAL A 44 -12.61 0.86 -6.94
C VAL A 44 -13.50 2.02 -7.37
N ILE A 45 -13.39 2.48 -8.63
CA ILE A 45 -14.25 3.55 -9.18
C ILE A 45 -15.72 3.13 -9.11
N SER A 46 -16.06 1.90 -9.52
CA SER A 46 -17.45 1.44 -9.51
C SER A 46 -18.07 1.41 -8.09
N PHE A 47 -17.33 0.94 -7.09
CA PHE A 47 -17.80 1.02 -5.69
C PHE A 47 -17.88 2.46 -5.20
N GLN A 48 -16.93 3.30 -5.58
CA GLN A 48 -16.91 4.71 -5.20
C GLN A 48 -18.10 5.48 -5.79
N GLU A 49 -18.46 5.21 -7.04
CA GLU A 49 -19.65 5.78 -7.68
C GLU A 49 -20.93 5.32 -6.98
N ALA A 50 -21.06 4.03 -6.65
CA ALA A 50 -22.20 3.52 -5.90
C ALA A 50 -22.35 4.20 -4.52
N PHE A 51 -21.26 4.34 -3.76
CA PHE A 51 -21.32 5.01 -2.46
C PHE A 51 -21.60 6.52 -2.58
N LYS A 52 -21.10 7.19 -3.63
CA LYS A 52 -21.41 8.60 -3.86
C LYS A 52 -22.87 8.82 -4.21
N LEU A 53 -23.45 7.97 -5.06
CA LEU A 53 -24.84 8.09 -5.48
C LEU A 53 -25.78 7.94 -4.28
N ALA A 54 -25.51 6.98 -3.40
CA ALA A 54 -26.29 6.78 -2.18
C ALA A 54 -26.16 7.93 -1.16
N GLU A 55 -25.04 8.68 -1.16
CA GLU A 55 -24.83 9.83 -0.27
C GLU A 55 -25.23 11.18 -0.90
N ALA A 56 -25.65 11.19 -2.17
CA ALA A 56 -26.06 12.42 -2.83
C ALA A 56 -27.39 12.92 -2.23
N PRO A 57 -27.53 14.22 -1.95
CA PRO A 57 -28.82 14.76 -1.51
C PRO A 57 -29.85 14.54 -2.63
N HIS A 58 -30.94 13.84 -2.31
CA HIS A 58 -32.09 13.73 -3.20
C HIS A 58 -32.68 15.13 -3.38
N ILE A 59 -32.42 15.74 -4.54
CA ILE A 59 -33.10 16.98 -4.93
C ILE A 59 -34.53 16.57 -5.24
N GLU A 60 -35.44 16.80 -4.29
CA GLU A 60 -36.87 16.64 -4.46
C GLU A 60 -37.32 17.43 -5.69
N SER A 61 -37.38 16.74 -6.82
CA SER A 61 -37.95 17.26 -8.05
C SER A 61 -39.45 17.06 -7.90
N SER A 62 -40.10 18.06 -7.31
CA SER A 62 -41.55 18.18 -7.22
C SER A 62 -42.20 17.92 -8.60
N SER A 63 -42.86 16.79 -8.76
CA SER A 63 -43.99 16.59 -9.69
C SER A 63 -44.59 15.20 -9.50
N ASP A 64 -45.72 15.17 -8.80
CA ASP A 64 -46.78 14.16 -8.76
C ASP A 64 -46.59 12.88 -9.62
N GLY A 65 -46.48 11.71 -8.97
CA GLY A 65 -46.88 10.43 -9.60
C GLY A 65 -46.19 9.12 -9.21
N GLU A 66 -45.01 9.10 -8.58
CA GLU A 66 -44.21 7.85 -8.42
C GLU A 66 -43.94 7.42 -6.97
N ALA A 67 -44.98 7.38 -6.13
CA ALA A 67 -44.85 7.03 -4.70
C ALA A 67 -44.38 5.59 -4.39
N ASN A 68 -44.30 4.68 -5.38
CA ASN A 68 -43.90 3.27 -5.16
C ASN A 68 -42.47 2.94 -5.60
N LEU A 69 -41.81 3.78 -6.43
CA LEU A 69 -40.43 3.56 -6.89
C LEU A 69 -39.40 4.25 -5.98
N SER A 70 -39.76 5.38 -5.37
CA SER A 70 -38.91 6.11 -4.44
C SER A 70 -38.58 5.31 -3.17
N ASP A 71 -39.56 4.60 -2.60
CA ASP A 71 -39.40 3.85 -1.34
C ASP A 71 -38.37 2.69 -1.46
N SER A 72 -38.29 2.06 -2.64
CA SER A 72 -37.29 1.03 -2.92
C SER A 72 -35.89 1.61 -3.12
N GLY A 73 -35.78 2.80 -3.73
CA GLY A 73 -34.51 3.51 -3.92
C GLY A 73 -33.91 3.98 -2.59
N GLU A 74 -34.72 4.61 -1.75
CA GLU A 74 -34.31 5.08 -0.42
C GLU A 74 -33.87 3.93 0.49
N ALA A 75 -34.58 2.80 0.45
CA ALA A 75 -34.20 1.61 1.21
C ALA A 75 -32.86 1.01 0.72
N LEU A 76 -32.57 1.07 -0.58
CA LEU A 76 -31.28 0.65 -1.14
C LEU A 76 -30.17 1.62 -0.74
N ASP A 77 -30.39 2.93 -0.84
CA ASP A 77 -29.42 3.95 -0.44
C ASP A 77 -29.07 3.82 1.05
N ALA A 78 -30.07 3.64 1.92
CA ALA A 78 -29.87 3.40 3.35
C ALA A 78 -29.01 2.15 3.63
N ARG A 79 -29.20 1.07 2.85
CA ARG A 79 -28.35 -0.14 2.94
C ARG A 79 -26.92 0.14 2.50
N ILE A 80 -26.73 0.89 1.42
CA ILE A 80 -25.40 1.26 0.90
C ILE A 80 -24.65 2.14 1.91
N ILE A 81 -25.32 3.12 2.52
CA ILE A 81 -24.75 3.97 3.57
C ILE A 81 -24.38 3.13 4.80
N SER A 82 -25.27 2.24 5.23
CA SER A 82 -25.01 1.33 6.35
C SER A 82 -23.81 0.41 6.08
N LEU A 83 -23.70 -0.14 4.87
CA LEU A 83 -22.53 -0.91 4.43
C LEU A 83 -21.26 -0.06 4.46
N GLY A 84 -21.32 1.19 3.98
CA GLY A 84 -20.21 2.14 4.04
C GLY A 84 -19.74 2.41 5.46
N SER A 85 -20.67 2.57 6.41
CA SER A 85 -20.35 2.75 7.83
C SER A 85 -19.71 1.51 8.46
N SER A 86 -20.22 0.32 8.12
CA SER A 86 -19.69 -0.97 8.57
C SER A 86 -18.28 -1.23 8.03
N LEU A 87 -18.04 -0.89 6.75
CA LEU A 87 -16.71 -0.98 6.13
C LEU A 87 -15.71 -0.04 6.81
N LYS A 88 -16.12 1.19 7.14
CA LYS A 88 -15.29 2.13 7.88
C LYS A 88 -14.89 1.56 9.23
N HIS A 89 -15.86 1.10 10.02
CA HIS A 89 -15.60 0.52 11.34
C HIS A 89 -14.65 -0.68 11.27
N TYR A 90 -14.87 -1.60 10.33
CA TYR A 90 -13.95 -2.72 10.11
C TYR A 90 -12.54 -2.26 9.75
N GLN A 91 -12.40 -1.29 8.83
CA GLN A 91 -11.10 -0.74 8.44
C GLN A 91 -10.38 -0.05 9.62
N ASP A 92 -11.12 0.61 10.50
CA ASP A 92 -10.58 1.24 11.72
C ASP A 92 -10.05 0.19 12.71
N GLU A 93 -10.78 -0.90 12.92
CA GLU A 93 -10.29 -2.02 13.73
C GLU A 93 -9.05 -2.68 13.10
N LEU A 94 -9.01 -2.87 11.78
CA LEU A 94 -7.82 -3.37 11.08
C LEU A 94 -6.60 -2.48 11.31
N VAL A 95 -6.76 -1.15 11.23
CA VAL A 95 -5.69 -0.18 11.43
C VAL A 95 -5.23 -0.17 12.88
N ARG A 96 -6.18 -0.15 13.83
CA ARG A 96 -5.91 -0.18 15.28
C ARG A 96 -5.06 -1.37 15.67
N TRP A 97 -5.35 -2.55 15.13
CA TRP A 97 -4.57 -3.76 15.36
C TRP A 97 -3.33 -3.88 14.46
N GLY A 98 -3.27 -3.09 13.40
CA GLY A 98 -2.20 -3.15 12.41
C GLY A 98 -2.18 -4.46 11.62
N VAL A 99 -3.36 -5.06 11.40
CA VAL A 99 -3.54 -6.34 10.71
C VAL A 99 -4.13 -6.10 9.31
N LYS A 100 -3.71 -6.90 8.34
CA LYS A 100 -4.22 -6.84 6.96
C LYS A 100 -5.39 -7.78 6.77
N ASP A 101 -6.35 -7.38 5.93
CA ASP A 101 -7.53 -8.19 5.58
C ASP A 101 -7.16 -9.62 5.11
N ASP A 102 -6.12 -9.76 4.27
CA ASP A 102 -5.66 -11.07 3.78
C ASP A 102 -5.32 -12.07 4.91
N ARG A 103 -4.86 -11.57 6.08
CA ARG A 103 -4.56 -12.40 7.25
C ARG A 103 -5.79 -12.85 8.00
N ILE A 104 -6.89 -12.10 7.90
CA ILE A 104 -8.18 -12.45 8.50
C ILE A 104 -8.87 -13.47 7.61
N ARG A 105 -8.85 -13.24 6.28
CA ARG A 105 -9.36 -14.17 5.27
C ARG A 105 -8.70 -15.55 5.35
N ARG A 106 -7.37 -15.60 5.47
CA ARG A 106 -6.59 -16.86 5.49
C ARG A 106 -5.76 -16.94 6.78
N PRO A 107 -6.34 -17.39 7.90
CA PRO A 107 -5.62 -17.46 9.17
C PRO A 107 -4.46 -18.46 9.08
N LEU A 108 -3.32 -18.07 9.64
CA LEU A 108 -2.14 -18.91 9.69
C LEU A 108 -2.11 -19.72 10.99
N ARG A 109 -1.67 -20.98 10.91
CA ARG A 109 -1.41 -21.80 12.10
C ARG A 109 -0.30 -21.16 12.93
N ARG A 110 -0.44 -21.14 14.26
CA ARG A 110 0.54 -20.52 15.19
C ARG A 110 1.99 -20.99 14.97
N ARG A 111 2.20 -22.30 14.77
CA ARG A 111 3.53 -22.86 14.48
C ARG A 111 4.16 -22.27 13.21
N VAL A 112 3.35 -22.06 12.17
CA VAL A 112 3.79 -21.45 10.91
C VAL A 112 4.10 -19.97 11.11
N ILE A 113 3.33 -19.27 11.94
CA ILE A 113 3.60 -17.86 12.28
C ILE A 113 4.95 -17.74 12.99
N ILE A 114 5.17 -18.54 14.04
CA ILE A 114 6.44 -18.54 14.81
C ILE A 114 7.62 -18.87 13.90
N TYR A 115 7.54 -19.95 13.11
CA TYR A 115 8.60 -20.32 12.17
C TYR A 115 8.91 -19.18 11.18
N ARG A 116 7.88 -18.58 10.57
CA ARG A 116 8.06 -17.45 9.64
C ARG A 116 8.65 -16.22 10.35
N MET A 117 8.26 -15.95 11.59
CA MET A 117 8.83 -14.87 12.39
C MET A 117 10.32 -15.09 12.64
N SER A 118 10.73 -16.29 13.07
CA SER A 118 12.14 -16.61 13.31
C SER A 118 12.98 -16.44 12.04
N VAL A 119 12.52 -16.99 10.91
CA VAL A 119 13.21 -16.84 9.62
C VAL A 119 13.33 -15.36 9.21
N ARG A 120 12.26 -14.58 9.37
CA ARG A 120 12.27 -13.15 9.02
C ARG A 120 13.17 -12.32 9.93
N LEU A 121 13.18 -12.63 11.22
CA LEU A 121 14.04 -11.96 12.20
C LEU A 121 15.51 -12.26 11.93
N LEU A 122 15.87 -13.53 11.76
CA LEU A 122 17.24 -13.94 11.42
C LEU A 122 17.71 -13.30 10.11
N TRP A 123 16.86 -13.30 9.08
CA TRP A 123 17.17 -12.67 7.81
C TRP A 123 17.33 -11.15 7.93
N SER A 124 16.49 -10.49 8.73
CA SER A 124 16.60 -9.06 8.99
C SER A 124 17.90 -8.71 9.72
N ILE A 125 18.26 -9.47 10.75
CA ILE A 125 19.50 -9.27 11.52
C ILE A 125 20.70 -9.44 10.59
N PHE A 126 20.73 -10.51 9.80
CA PHE A 126 21.79 -10.77 8.82
C PHE A 126 21.96 -9.61 7.83
N LEU A 127 20.87 -9.11 7.24
CA LEU A 127 20.93 -7.99 6.29
C LEU A 127 21.32 -6.67 6.96
N PHE A 128 20.89 -6.42 8.21
CA PHE A 128 21.35 -5.26 8.98
C PHE A 128 22.87 -5.34 9.23
N SER A 129 23.40 -6.49 9.62
CA SER A 129 24.82 -6.68 9.86
C SER A 129 25.67 -6.43 8.60
N ILE A 130 25.23 -6.92 7.43
CA ILE A 130 25.99 -6.73 6.17
C ILE A 130 25.82 -5.31 5.61
N SER A 131 24.68 -4.64 5.84
CA SER A 131 24.48 -3.25 5.40
C SER A 131 25.27 -2.24 6.24
N PHE A 132 25.55 -2.55 7.50
CA PHE A 132 26.15 -1.61 8.46
C PHE A 132 27.45 -0.92 7.97
N PRO A 133 28.45 -1.61 7.39
CA PRO A 133 29.66 -0.96 6.89
C PRO A 133 29.38 0.06 5.77
N GLY A 134 28.46 -0.26 4.86
CA GLY A 134 28.09 0.67 3.78
C GLY A 134 27.26 1.85 4.28
N LEU A 135 26.48 1.67 5.36
CA LEU A 135 25.73 2.78 5.97
C LEU A 135 26.62 3.85 6.60
N PHE A 136 27.83 3.51 7.04
CA PHE A 136 28.81 4.52 7.44
C PHE A 136 29.22 5.43 6.29
N LEU A 137 29.37 4.88 5.07
CA LEU A 137 29.63 5.70 3.87
C LEU A 137 28.43 6.60 3.53
N TRP A 138 27.21 6.15 3.81
CA TRP A 138 26.01 6.97 3.61
C TRP A 138 25.78 8.01 4.70
N LEU A 139 26.40 7.89 5.87
CA LEU A 139 26.13 8.75 7.02
C LEU A 139 26.32 10.25 6.69
N PRO A 140 27.42 10.70 6.04
CA PRO A 140 27.56 12.11 5.66
C PRO A 140 26.45 12.57 4.72
N VAL A 141 26.03 11.71 3.78
CA VAL A 141 24.94 12.01 2.83
C VAL A 141 23.60 12.16 3.55
N PHE A 142 23.29 11.29 4.51
CA PHE A 142 22.09 11.40 5.32
C PHE A 142 22.09 12.64 6.21
N ILE A 143 23.23 12.97 6.81
CA ILE A 143 23.36 14.17 7.65
C ILE A 143 23.17 15.43 6.81
N THR A 144 23.87 15.57 5.68
CA THR A 144 23.77 16.78 4.84
C THR A 144 22.36 16.97 4.29
N THR A 145 21.72 15.90 3.81
CA THR A 145 20.33 15.97 3.32
C THR A 145 19.34 16.27 4.44
N PHE A 146 19.52 15.72 5.64
CA PHE A 146 18.67 16.01 6.79
C PHE A 146 18.77 17.47 7.23
N ILE A 147 19.98 18.01 7.35
CA ILE A 147 20.23 19.40 7.72
C ILE A 147 19.63 20.35 6.66
N ALA A 148 19.91 20.10 5.38
CA ALA A 148 19.40 20.93 4.28
C ALA A 148 17.86 20.98 4.27
N VAL A 149 17.20 19.81 4.42
CA VAL A 149 15.74 19.73 4.46
C VAL A 149 15.17 20.42 5.71
N ARG A 150 15.86 20.31 6.86
CA ARG A 150 15.42 20.97 8.09
C ARG A 150 15.45 22.48 7.94
N GLU A 151 16.51 23.03 7.36
CA GLU A 151 16.65 24.47 7.17
C GLU A 151 15.66 25.01 6.14
N PHE A 152 15.44 24.28 5.05
CA PHE A 152 14.47 24.65 4.02
C PHE A 152 13.03 24.65 4.55
N LYS A 153 12.67 23.69 5.41
CA LYS A 153 11.37 23.67 6.07
C LYS A 153 11.11 24.85 7.00
N ARG A 154 12.15 25.59 7.43
CA ARG A 154 12.00 26.77 8.29
C ARG A 154 11.70 28.04 7.50
N THR A 155 11.97 28.05 6.20
CA THR A 155 12.03 29.27 5.38
C THR A 155 10.83 29.46 4.44
N GLY A 156 9.99 28.44 4.17
CA GLY A 156 8.91 28.55 3.18
C GLY A 156 7.55 27.91 3.56
N PRO A 157 6.46 28.30 2.87
CA PRO A 157 5.13 27.71 3.04
C PRO A 157 5.08 26.25 2.53
N ILE A 158 4.37 25.39 3.25
CA ILE A 158 4.46 23.91 3.24
C ILE A 158 3.97 23.23 1.94
N TRP A 159 3.21 23.91 1.08
CA TRP A 159 2.52 23.28 -0.06
C TRP A 159 3.31 23.33 -1.38
N ASP A 160 4.07 24.39 -1.64
CA ASP A 160 4.98 24.52 -2.82
C ASP A 160 6.31 23.75 -2.61
N THR A 161 6.55 23.31 -1.38
CA THR A 161 7.85 22.82 -0.90
C THR A 161 8.12 21.35 -1.23
N TRP A 162 7.12 20.53 -1.57
CA TRP A 162 7.35 19.07 -1.63
C TRP A 162 8.20 18.61 -2.80
N ASP A 163 8.00 19.20 -3.98
CA ASP A 163 8.81 18.90 -5.17
C ASP A 163 10.22 19.52 -5.02
N GLU A 164 10.28 20.75 -4.51
CA GLU A 164 11.54 21.42 -4.17
C GLU A 164 12.36 20.63 -3.14
N ILE A 165 11.73 20.13 -2.07
CA ILE A 165 12.38 19.25 -1.08
C ILE A 165 12.94 17.99 -1.74
N ALA A 166 12.24 17.43 -2.74
CA ALA A 166 12.73 16.27 -3.46
C ALA A 166 13.97 16.62 -4.30
N GLN A 167 13.93 17.74 -5.02
CA GLN A 167 15.05 18.27 -5.78
C GLN A 167 16.26 18.57 -4.88
N TYR A 168 16.06 19.24 -3.74
CA TYR A 168 17.13 19.55 -2.79
C TYR A 168 17.77 18.30 -2.21
N LYS A 169 16.98 17.29 -1.83
CA LYS A 169 17.52 16.00 -1.38
C LYS A 169 18.38 15.32 -2.43
N LEU A 170 17.98 15.43 -3.70
CA LEU A 170 18.73 14.86 -4.81
C LEU A 170 20.06 15.61 -5.00
N VAL A 171 20.04 16.93 -5.05
CA VAL A 171 21.25 17.75 -5.27
C VAL A 171 22.25 17.61 -4.12
N TYR A 172 21.82 17.84 -2.88
CA TYR A 172 22.68 17.69 -1.70
C TYR A 172 23.13 16.24 -1.49
N GLY A 173 22.26 15.27 -1.84
CA GLY A 173 22.59 13.86 -1.81
C GLY A 173 23.70 13.50 -2.81
N LEU A 174 23.61 14.01 -4.05
CA LEU A 174 24.60 13.79 -5.10
C LEU A 174 25.95 14.42 -4.76
N ILE A 175 25.96 15.70 -4.36
CA ILE A 175 27.20 16.42 -4.02
C ILE A 175 27.91 15.73 -2.85
N SER A 176 27.16 15.43 -1.77
CA SER A 176 27.72 14.73 -0.61
C SER A 176 28.22 13.33 -0.99
N GLY A 177 27.48 12.60 -1.84
CA GLY A 177 27.90 11.30 -2.36
C GLY A 177 29.21 11.36 -3.16
N ILE A 178 29.38 12.36 -4.02
CA ILE A 178 30.62 12.58 -4.77
C ILE A 178 31.79 12.88 -3.82
N CYS A 179 31.59 13.72 -2.80
CA CYS A 179 32.61 14.03 -1.81
C CYS A 179 33.02 12.78 -1.01
N VAL A 180 32.06 11.96 -0.57
CA VAL A 180 32.35 10.69 0.13
C VAL A 180 33.12 9.74 -0.79
N TRP A 181 32.69 9.61 -2.05
CA TRP A 181 33.35 8.75 -3.02
C TRP A 181 34.79 9.19 -3.28
N ALA A 182 35.00 10.48 -3.57
CA ALA A 182 36.33 11.05 -3.80
C ALA A 182 37.22 10.89 -2.56
N GLY A 183 36.69 11.20 -1.36
CA GLY A 183 37.40 11.02 -0.09
C GLY A 183 37.80 9.57 0.17
N ALA A 184 36.91 8.61 -0.10
CA ALA A 184 37.21 7.19 0.05
C ALA A 184 38.28 6.71 -0.94
N VAL A 185 38.24 7.17 -2.20
CA VAL A 185 39.27 6.86 -3.21
C VAL A 185 40.62 7.45 -2.83
N LEU A 186 40.66 8.70 -2.37
CA LEU A 186 41.88 9.36 -1.90
C LEU A 186 42.48 8.67 -0.67
N LEU A 187 41.65 8.26 0.29
CA LEU A 187 42.11 7.53 1.48
C LEU A 187 42.64 6.13 1.15
N THR A 188 42.15 5.53 0.06
CA THR A 188 42.56 4.20 -0.42
C THR A 188 43.42 4.29 -1.69
N PHE A 189 44.21 5.36 -1.84
CA PHE A 189 45.00 5.65 -3.04
C PHE A 189 45.80 4.47 -3.61
N PRO A 190 46.47 3.61 -2.81
CA PRO A 190 47.21 2.45 -3.33
C PRO A 190 46.35 1.45 -4.12
N ILE A 191 45.04 1.41 -3.86
CA ILE A 191 44.07 0.55 -4.53
C ILE A 191 42.95 1.36 -5.20
N ALA A 192 43.23 2.62 -5.56
CA ALA A 192 42.29 3.56 -6.16
C ALA A 192 41.42 3.01 -7.32
N PRO A 193 41.95 2.25 -8.31
CA PRO A 193 41.09 1.74 -9.39
C PRO A 193 40.04 0.74 -8.89
N ILE A 194 40.36 -0.03 -7.83
CA ILE A 194 39.43 -0.98 -7.22
C ILE A 194 38.42 -0.22 -6.36
N SER A 195 38.87 0.71 -5.50
CA SER A 195 37.99 1.45 -4.61
C SER A 195 37.05 2.40 -5.36
N ALA A 196 37.48 2.98 -6.48
CA ALA A 196 36.65 3.83 -7.34
C ALA A 196 35.39 3.12 -7.83
N VAL A 197 35.47 1.81 -8.10
CA VAL A 197 34.35 0.97 -8.52
C VAL A 197 33.64 0.31 -7.33
N ALA A 198 34.39 -0.16 -6.34
CA ALA A 198 33.86 -0.87 -5.20
C ALA A 198 33.00 0.03 -4.29
N VAL A 199 33.40 1.28 -4.06
CA VAL A 199 32.68 2.20 -3.16
C VAL A 199 31.24 2.46 -3.63
N PRO A 200 30.97 2.84 -4.90
CA PRO A 200 29.60 2.99 -5.38
C PRO A 200 28.79 1.69 -5.31
N ILE A 201 29.41 0.54 -5.61
CA ILE A 201 28.74 -0.76 -5.52
C ILE A 201 28.34 -1.07 -4.08
N ILE A 202 29.25 -0.90 -3.11
CA ILE A 202 28.99 -1.12 -1.68
C ILE A 202 27.93 -0.16 -1.15
N MET A 203 28.00 1.11 -1.54
CA MET A 203 26.98 2.11 -1.19
C MET A 203 25.61 1.69 -1.75
N TRP A 204 25.54 1.28 -3.01
CA TRP A 204 24.29 0.82 -3.61
C TRP A 204 23.74 -0.45 -2.95
N THR A 205 24.58 -1.48 -2.74
CA THR A 205 24.16 -2.75 -2.14
C THR A 205 23.76 -2.59 -0.69
N SER A 206 24.41 -1.70 0.07
CA SER A 206 24.04 -1.44 1.47
C SER A 206 22.65 -0.83 1.61
N LEU A 207 22.26 0.14 0.76
CA LEU A 207 20.87 0.63 0.73
C LEU A 207 19.89 -0.46 0.34
N ARG A 208 20.25 -1.29 -0.65
CA ARG A 208 19.40 -2.39 -1.11
C ARG A 208 19.17 -3.43 0.00
N TRP A 209 20.21 -3.80 0.73
CA TRP A 209 20.12 -4.72 1.86
C TRP A 209 19.36 -4.11 3.03
N LEU A 210 19.57 -2.82 3.32
CA LEU A 210 18.81 -2.10 4.34
C LEU A 210 17.30 -2.12 4.03
N GLU A 211 16.94 -1.84 2.78
CA GLU A 211 15.54 -1.91 2.32
C GLU A 211 14.91 -3.29 2.53
N ASP A 212 15.64 -4.36 2.21
CA ASP A 212 15.17 -5.73 2.38
C ASP A 212 15.14 -6.12 3.87
N ALA A 213 16.06 -5.60 4.69
CA ALA A 213 16.07 -5.76 6.15
C ALA A 213 14.83 -5.13 6.77
N VAL A 214 14.53 -3.87 6.44
CA VAL A 214 13.33 -3.17 6.92
C VAL A 214 12.06 -3.89 6.46
N SER A 215 12.00 -4.37 5.22
CA SER A 215 10.85 -5.15 4.71
C SER A 215 10.67 -6.48 5.47
N ALA A 216 11.77 -7.19 5.76
CA ALA A 216 11.74 -8.41 6.55
C ALA A 216 11.31 -8.15 8.00
N PHE A 217 11.84 -7.10 8.63
CA PHE A 217 11.48 -6.69 9.99
C PHE A 217 10.01 -6.27 10.08
N ARG A 218 9.50 -5.51 9.11
CA ARG A 218 8.09 -5.14 9.02
C ARG A 218 7.18 -6.37 8.91
N ALA A 219 7.57 -7.35 8.11
CA ALA A 219 6.84 -8.62 8.02
C ALA A 219 6.86 -9.39 9.34
N PHE A 220 7.98 -9.36 10.07
CA PHE A 220 8.07 -9.89 11.43
C PHE A 220 7.12 -9.16 12.39
N ALA A 221 7.14 -7.82 12.43
CA ALA A 221 6.28 -7.02 13.30
C ALA A 221 4.79 -7.24 13.00
N ALA A 222 4.41 -7.39 11.72
CA ALA A 222 3.05 -7.72 11.34
C ALA A 222 2.60 -9.11 11.85
N LEU A 223 3.49 -10.11 11.84
CA LEU A 223 3.21 -11.43 12.39
C LEU A 223 3.18 -11.42 13.92
N ALA A 224 4.03 -10.61 14.58
CA ALA A 224 4.02 -10.43 16.02
C ALA A 224 2.69 -9.83 16.49
N ARG A 225 2.19 -8.78 15.81
CA ARG A 225 0.86 -8.20 16.07
C ARG A 225 -0.27 -9.22 15.89
N LEU A 226 -0.17 -10.07 14.85
CA LEU A 226 -1.16 -11.15 14.62
C LEU A 226 -1.17 -12.18 15.76
N LEU A 227 -0.02 -12.52 16.34
CA LEU A 227 0.05 -13.38 17.52
C LEU A 227 -0.57 -12.71 18.75
N TRP A 228 -0.35 -11.41 18.92
CA TRP A 228 -0.88 -10.65 20.05
C TRP A 228 -2.41 -10.54 20.01
N MET A 229 -3.01 -10.31 18.84
CA MET A 229 -4.45 -10.05 18.67
C MET A 229 -5.38 -11.10 19.31
N GLY A 230 -4.90 -12.32 19.56
CA GLY A 230 -5.65 -13.37 20.26
C GLY A 230 -6.72 -14.04 19.37
N ARG A 231 -7.14 -15.25 19.75
CA ARG A 231 -8.07 -16.05 18.93
C ARG A 231 -9.49 -15.48 18.90
N ALA A 232 -10.00 -15.02 20.05
CA ALA A 232 -11.37 -14.51 20.16
C ALA A 232 -11.60 -13.28 19.26
N ARG A 233 -10.66 -12.33 19.23
CA ARG A 233 -10.76 -11.14 18.38
C ARG A 233 -10.58 -11.47 16.90
N MET A 234 -9.67 -12.38 16.57
CA MET A 234 -9.53 -12.86 15.19
C MET A 234 -10.85 -13.48 14.68
N LEU A 235 -11.53 -14.28 15.51
CA LEU A 235 -12.84 -14.84 15.17
C LEU A 235 -13.88 -13.73 14.99
N LYS A 236 -13.92 -12.73 15.88
CA LYS A 236 -14.82 -11.59 15.75
C LYS A 236 -14.63 -10.87 14.41
N LEU A 237 -13.39 -10.52 14.05
CA LEU A 237 -13.07 -9.89 12.77
C LEU A 237 -13.38 -10.77 11.56
N GLN A 238 -13.28 -12.10 11.70
CA GLN A 238 -13.66 -13.03 10.64
C GLN A 238 -15.16 -13.06 10.40
N VAL A 239 -15.96 -13.01 11.47
CA VAL A 239 -17.42 -12.91 11.37
C VAL A 239 -17.79 -11.59 10.70
N GLU A 240 -17.29 -10.46 11.24
CA GLU A 240 -17.53 -9.13 10.67
C GLU A 240 -17.13 -9.06 9.18
N ARG A 241 -15.98 -9.62 8.81
CA ARG A 241 -15.55 -9.68 7.40
C ARG A 241 -16.46 -10.56 6.54
N SER A 242 -17.00 -11.64 7.08
CA SER A 242 -17.90 -12.54 6.32
C SER A 242 -19.23 -11.86 6.03
N ASP A 243 -19.78 -11.14 7.02
CA ASP A 243 -21.00 -10.35 6.87
C ASP A 243 -20.79 -9.22 5.85
N LEU A 244 -19.67 -8.49 5.98
CA LEU A 244 -19.27 -7.46 5.02
C LEU A 244 -19.06 -8.02 3.61
N HIS A 245 -18.47 -9.20 3.49
CA HIS A 245 -18.29 -9.85 2.19
C HIS A 245 -19.64 -10.15 1.54
N GLY A 246 -20.63 -10.60 2.31
CA GLY A 246 -22.00 -10.78 1.82
C GLY A 246 -22.58 -9.47 1.27
N GLY A 247 -22.56 -8.40 2.06
CA GLY A 247 -23.09 -7.10 1.64
C GLY A 247 -22.34 -6.46 0.47
N VAL A 248 -21.01 -6.59 0.43
CA VAL A 248 -20.18 -6.10 -0.69
C VAL A 248 -20.47 -6.88 -1.97
N MET A 249 -20.65 -8.21 -1.88
CA MET A 249 -20.96 -9.04 -3.04
C MET A 249 -22.37 -8.78 -3.57
N ASP A 250 -23.34 -8.61 -2.67
CA ASP A 250 -24.71 -8.21 -3.00
C ASP A 250 -24.73 -6.89 -3.77
N LEU A 251 -24.06 -5.85 -3.24
CA LEU A 251 -23.90 -4.56 -3.91
C LEU A 251 -23.21 -4.70 -5.28
N ALA A 252 -22.14 -5.48 -5.34
CA ALA A 252 -21.35 -5.66 -6.56
C ALA A 252 -22.16 -6.31 -7.68
N ILE A 253 -22.90 -7.37 -7.38
CA ILE A 253 -23.63 -8.17 -8.36
C ILE A 253 -24.96 -7.51 -8.71
N ASN A 254 -25.75 -7.14 -7.71
CA ASN A 254 -27.15 -6.75 -7.90
C ASN A 254 -27.32 -5.27 -8.25
N THR A 255 -26.39 -4.40 -7.84
CA THR A 255 -26.48 -2.95 -8.10
C THR A 255 -25.46 -2.48 -9.13
N ILE A 256 -24.19 -2.86 -8.97
CA ILE A 256 -23.10 -2.36 -9.82
C ILE A 256 -22.97 -3.15 -11.12
N GLY A 257 -23.38 -4.42 -11.14
CA GLY A 257 -23.27 -5.31 -12.31
C GLY A 257 -21.86 -5.87 -12.52
N LEU A 258 -21.09 -6.03 -11.45
CA LEU A 258 -19.76 -6.67 -11.50
C LEU A 258 -19.89 -8.21 -11.58
N PRO A 259 -18.87 -8.92 -12.10
CA PRO A 259 -18.91 -10.38 -12.26
C PRO A 259 -19.10 -11.15 -10.95
N ALA A 260 -20.00 -12.14 -10.91
CA ALA A 260 -20.25 -12.95 -9.70
C ALA A 260 -19.01 -13.71 -9.17
N ASP A 261 -18.09 -14.10 -10.07
CA ASP A 261 -16.83 -14.80 -9.74
C ASP A 261 -15.59 -13.91 -10.03
N PRO A 262 -15.30 -12.90 -9.20
CA PRO A 262 -14.20 -11.95 -9.47
C PRO A 262 -12.83 -12.62 -9.50
N GLU A 263 -12.60 -13.62 -8.63
CA GLU A 263 -11.29 -14.27 -8.54
C GLU A 263 -10.89 -14.97 -9.84
N LYS A 264 -11.82 -15.66 -10.50
CA LYS A 264 -11.54 -16.33 -11.78
C LYS A 264 -11.43 -15.31 -12.91
N PHE A 265 -12.39 -14.39 -13.00
CA PHE A 265 -12.48 -13.41 -14.06
C PHE A 265 -11.22 -12.53 -14.18
N PHE A 266 -10.78 -11.97 -13.05
CA PHE A 266 -9.60 -11.09 -13.04
C PHE A 266 -8.28 -11.86 -13.05
N ALA A 267 -8.23 -13.10 -12.53
CA ALA A 267 -7.03 -13.93 -12.64
C ALA A 267 -6.76 -14.37 -14.08
N GLU A 268 -7.80 -14.61 -14.89
CA GLU A 268 -7.67 -14.94 -16.30
C GLU A 268 -7.29 -13.73 -17.15
N THR A 269 -7.96 -12.61 -16.93
CA THR A 269 -7.69 -11.34 -17.63
C THR A 269 -6.29 -10.81 -17.31
N GLY A 270 -5.90 -10.85 -16.03
CA GLY A 270 -4.60 -10.36 -15.55
C GLY A 270 -3.38 -11.13 -16.03
N ARG A 271 -3.53 -12.36 -16.58
CA ARG A 271 -2.43 -13.16 -17.14
C ARG A 271 -1.84 -12.60 -18.43
N LYS A 272 -2.57 -11.72 -19.13
CA LYS A 272 -2.17 -11.17 -20.44
C LYS A 272 -1.18 -9.99 -20.34
N GLU A 273 -0.96 -9.42 -19.14
CA GLU A 273 -0.09 -8.25 -18.97
C GLU A 273 1.42 -8.57 -18.89
N LYS A 274 2.22 -7.78 -19.62
CA LYS A 274 3.68 -7.89 -19.72
C LYS A 274 4.36 -7.57 -18.38
N GLY A 275 5.18 -8.49 -17.86
CA GLY A 275 6.00 -8.29 -16.66
C GLY A 275 5.59 -9.12 -15.43
N ARG A 276 4.46 -9.81 -15.47
CA ARG A 276 4.03 -10.74 -14.40
C ARG A 276 4.85 -12.02 -14.34
N VAL A 277 4.79 -12.67 -13.19
CA VAL A 277 5.54 -13.89 -12.89
C VAL A 277 4.75 -15.09 -13.41
N ARG A 278 5.23 -15.72 -14.49
CA ARG A 278 4.73 -17.02 -14.95
C ARG A 278 5.31 -18.13 -14.07
N GLY A 279 4.50 -18.63 -13.13
CA GLY A 279 4.82 -19.83 -12.34
C GLY A 279 5.72 -19.62 -11.11
N LYS A 280 5.79 -20.65 -10.26
CA LYS A 280 6.54 -20.65 -8.99
C LYS A 280 8.05 -20.41 -9.20
N TRP A 281 8.61 -20.89 -10.30
CA TRP A 281 10.04 -20.81 -10.58
C TRP A 281 10.52 -19.40 -10.94
N ALA A 282 9.79 -18.70 -11.82
CA ALA A 282 10.04 -17.29 -12.11
C ALA A 282 9.82 -16.40 -10.87
N SER A 283 9.05 -16.87 -9.88
CA SER A 283 8.83 -16.15 -8.62
C SER A 283 10.04 -16.17 -7.69
N SER A 284 10.78 -17.29 -7.70
CA SER A 284 12.00 -17.48 -6.91
C SER A 284 13.20 -16.82 -7.58
N ALA A 285 13.39 -16.98 -8.89
CA ALA A 285 14.53 -16.38 -9.61
C ALA A 285 14.50 -14.84 -9.61
N LYS A 286 13.31 -14.23 -9.65
CA LYS A 286 13.15 -12.77 -9.59
C LYS A 286 13.38 -12.18 -8.19
N TYR A 287 13.50 -12.99 -7.13
CA TYR A 287 13.87 -12.50 -5.80
C TYR A 287 15.32 -11.98 -5.77
N PHE A 288 16.19 -12.53 -6.62
CA PHE A 288 17.62 -12.20 -6.71
C PHE A 288 17.98 -11.25 -7.86
N SER A 289 17.01 -10.68 -8.59
CA SER A 289 17.35 -9.77 -9.69
C SER A 289 17.86 -8.42 -9.16
N LEU A 290 19.16 -8.18 -9.31
CA LEU A 290 19.85 -6.93 -8.92
C LEU A 290 19.23 -5.67 -9.56
N ARG A 291 18.60 -5.81 -10.73
CA ARG A 291 17.97 -4.70 -11.48
C ARG A 291 16.53 -4.37 -11.06
N ARG A 292 15.83 -5.21 -10.29
CA ARG A 292 14.40 -4.98 -9.99
C ARG A 292 13.99 -5.55 -8.64
N ARG A 293 13.79 -4.68 -7.65
CA ARG A 293 12.99 -5.01 -6.45
C ARG A 293 11.52 -5.08 -6.85
N ARG A 294 10.87 -6.24 -6.69
CA ARG A 294 9.40 -6.29 -6.77
C ARG A 294 8.85 -5.64 -5.50
N LYS A 295 8.27 -4.44 -5.62
CA LYS A 295 7.32 -3.94 -4.62
C LYS A 295 6.22 -5.00 -4.49
N ARG A 296 6.18 -5.70 -3.36
CA ARG A 296 5.14 -6.69 -3.04
C ARG A 296 3.88 -6.02 -2.51
N ASP A 297 4.04 -4.79 -2.06
CA ASP A 297 2.97 -3.94 -1.56
C ASP A 297 3.16 -2.53 -2.12
N TRP A 298 2.06 -1.87 -2.47
CA TRP A 298 2.06 -0.47 -2.88
C TRP A 298 2.55 0.44 -1.75
N ASN A 299 2.36 0.03 -0.49
CA ASN A 299 2.88 0.70 0.70
C ASN A 299 4.32 0.29 1.08
N GLU A 300 5.01 -0.51 0.26
CA GLU A 300 6.40 -0.92 0.52
C GLU A 300 7.36 0.26 0.30
N THR A 301 7.63 0.96 1.39
CA THR A 301 8.65 2.03 1.52
C THR A 301 9.52 1.69 2.73
N LEU A 302 10.58 2.46 3.01
CA LEU A 302 11.38 2.34 4.25
C LEU A 302 10.58 2.61 5.54
N ARG A 303 9.25 2.74 5.46
CA ARG A 303 8.35 2.92 6.60
C ARG A 303 8.02 1.59 7.26
N LEU A 304 8.05 1.59 8.58
CA LEU A 304 7.67 0.43 9.40
C LEU A 304 6.16 0.19 9.47
N TYR A 305 5.36 1.19 9.11
CA TYR A 305 3.90 1.15 9.14
C TYR A 305 3.29 1.36 7.75
N ASP A 306 2.06 0.90 7.56
CA ASP A 306 1.27 1.18 6.36
C ASP A 306 0.62 2.56 6.52
N LYS A 307 0.69 3.40 5.48
CA LYS A 307 -0.13 4.62 5.44
C LYS A 307 -1.50 4.23 4.90
N VAL A 308 -2.45 4.06 5.82
CA VAL A 308 -3.85 3.73 5.52
C VAL A 308 -4.80 4.82 6.01
N ASP A 309 -4.29 5.71 6.87
CA ASP A 309 -5.03 6.85 7.39
C ASP A 309 -5.07 7.95 6.34
N TYR A 310 -6.29 8.30 5.99
CA TYR A 310 -6.61 9.53 5.28
C TYR A 310 -7.07 10.54 6.33
N PRO A 311 -6.85 11.85 6.10
CA PRO A 311 -7.39 12.85 7.01
C PRO A 311 -8.91 12.68 7.13
N ASP A 312 -9.42 12.86 8.34
CA ASP A 312 -10.87 12.96 8.54
C ASP A 312 -11.38 14.15 7.73
N ASP A 313 -12.57 14.01 7.15
CA ASP A 313 -13.18 15.09 6.38
C ASP A 313 -13.33 16.30 7.31
N PRO A 314 -12.93 17.52 6.89
CA PRO A 314 -13.19 18.71 7.67
C PRO A 314 -14.71 18.83 7.83
N TYR A 315 -15.16 18.93 9.08
CA TYR A 315 -16.55 19.22 9.44
C TYR A 315 -17.05 20.48 8.73
#